data_AF-A0A935DYP5-F1
#
_entry.id   AF-A0A935DYP5-F1
#
_cell.length_a   1.000
_cell.length_b   1.000
_cell.length_c   1.000
_cell.angle_alpha   90.00
_cell.angle_beta   90.00
_cell.angle_gamma   90.00
#
_symmetry.space_group_name_H-M   'P 1'
#
loop_
_entity.id
_entity.type
_entity.pdbx_description
1 polymer ?
#
loop_
_entity_poly.entity_id
_entity_poly.type
_entity_poly.pdbx_seq_one_letter_code
_entity_poly.pdbx_strand_id
1 'polypeptide(L)'
;MKAKFATLIVAFALMLSACGAEEREGLVDESAVNGVYTQVALTLSAQPMVVTPTFAPTLTLAPTTTLIPTALRTATSAPVSSSSGGGAVGCDNSDYLSDVTIPDGTVITPGSTFTKTWSLQNTGSCEWTTSYSIAFYSGDAMSGATTTLSEAVSSGGSGSISVELTAPTTTGSYIGYWRLQNASGVSFGGAVYVQIVVSGSTATTTYTPTATSEDEATSTPTSTTEPSSTPEPTKTPAPTETPTPG
;
A
#
# COMPACT_ATOMS: atom_id res chain seq x y z
N MET A 1 22.14 48.25 -57.23
CA MET A 1 22.07 47.20 -56.19
C MET A 1 21.38 45.95 -56.75
N LYS A 2 22.03 45.23 -57.66
CA LYS A 2 21.42 44.08 -58.39
C LYS A 2 22.40 42.91 -58.65
N ALA A 3 23.63 42.98 -58.11
CA ALA A 3 24.69 42.00 -58.39
C ALA A 3 25.11 41.13 -57.18
N LYS A 4 24.56 41.38 -55.97
CA LYS A 4 24.90 40.58 -54.77
C LYS A 4 23.89 39.46 -54.46
N PHE A 5 22.72 39.45 -55.11
CA PHE A 5 21.70 38.41 -54.92
C PHE A 5 21.86 37.21 -55.87
N ALA A 6 22.52 37.39 -57.02
CA ALA A 6 22.71 36.32 -58.01
C ALA A 6 23.78 35.29 -57.61
N THR A 7 24.72 35.64 -56.73
CA THR A 7 25.79 34.73 -56.28
C THR A 7 25.35 33.83 -55.13
N LEU A 8 24.27 34.18 -54.40
CA LEU A 8 23.77 33.37 -53.29
C LEU A 8 22.81 32.25 -53.72
N ILE A 9 22.21 32.34 -54.93
CA ILE A 9 21.24 31.35 -55.44
C ILE A 9 21.92 30.16 -56.12
N VAL A 10 23.17 30.29 -56.58
CA VAL A 10 23.91 29.17 -57.20
C VAL A 10 24.55 28.24 -56.16
N ALA A 11 24.73 28.68 -54.91
CA ALA A 11 25.31 27.84 -53.85
C ALA A 11 24.27 26.97 -53.10
N PHE A 12 22.97 27.24 -53.22
CA PHE A 12 21.92 26.46 -52.51
C PHE A 12 21.25 25.39 -53.39
N ALA A 13 21.47 25.40 -54.70
CA ALA A 13 20.87 24.42 -55.63
C ALA A 13 21.76 23.20 -55.92
N LEU A 14 22.91 23.06 -55.26
CA LEU A 14 23.90 21.99 -55.50
C LEU A 14 24.11 21.07 -54.28
N MET A 15 23.08 20.90 -53.44
CA MET A 15 23.07 20.00 -52.27
C MET A 15 21.75 19.19 -52.12
N LEU A 16 21.04 18.90 -53.22
CA LEU A 16 19.82 18.06 -53.20
C LEU A 16 19.94 16.73 -53.97
N SER A 17 21.14 16.20 -54.21
CA SER A 17 21.30 14.96 -54.98
C SER A 17 22.54 14.17 -54.57
N ALA A 18 22.53 13.56 -53.39
CA ALA A 18 23.21 12.29 -53.08
C ALA A 18 23.11 11.97 -51.58
N CYS A 19 22.10 11.18 -51.19
CA CYS A 19 22.26 9.95 -50.42
C CYS A 19 20.85 9.45 -50.05
N GLY A 20 20.32 8.52 -50.85
CA GLY A 20 19.19 7.71 -50.41
C GLY A 20 19.71 6.70 -49.39
N ALA A 21 19.23 6.80 -48.16
CA ALA A 21 19.32 5.72 -47.19
C ALA A 21 17.99 4.95 -47.24
N GLU A 22 18.04 3.77 -47.86
CA GLU A 22 17.03 2.73 -47.69
C GLU A 22 17.08 2.22 -46.25
N GLU A 23 16.13 2.63 -45.40
CA GLU A 23 15.84 1.89 -44.17
C GLU A 23 14.71 0.89 -44.45
N ARG A 24 15.21 -0.29 -44.77
CA ARG A 24 14.58 -1.58 -44.94
C ARG A 24 13.67 -1.88 -43.75
N GLU A 25 12.42 -2.25 -44.05
CA GLU A 25 11.50 -2.82 -43.07
C GLU A 25 12.14 -4.05 -42.43
N GLY A 26 12.45 -3.92 -41.14
CA GLY A 26 12.91 -5.02 -40.31
C GLY A 26 11.72 -5.91 -39.97
N LEU A 27 11.53 -6.96 -40.76
CA LEU A 27 10.83 -8.17 -40.35
C LEU A 27 11.47 -8.65 -39.03
N VAL A 28 10.72 -8.53 -37.94
CA VAL A 28 11.05 -9.19 -36.67
C VAL A 28 10.93 -10.69 -36.93
N ASP A 29 12.07 -11.37 -37.02
CA ASP A 29 12.14 -12.82 -37.16
C ASP A 29 11.80 -13.46 -35.81
N GLU A 30 10.57 -13.97 -35.71
CA GLU A 30 9.96 -14.64 -34.55
C GLU A 30 10.55 -16.04 -34.28
N SER A 31 11.76 -16.34 -34.73
CA SER A 31 12.44 -17.61 -34.46
C SER A 31 13.62 -17.50 -33.49
N ALA A 32 14.05 -16.27 -33.14
CA ALA A 32 15.22 -16.05 -32.27
C ALA A 32 14.96 -16.25 -30.75
N VAL A 33 13.70 -16.37 -30.31
CA VAL A 33 13.37 -16.42 -28.86
C VAL A 33 13.28 -17.84 -28.29
N ASN A 34 13.23 -18.88 -29.13
CA ASN A 34 12.97 -20.26 -28.65
C ASN A 34 14.18 -21.23 -28.71
N GLY A 35 15.40 -20.71 -28.88
CA GLY A 35 16.64 -21.51 -29.03
C GLY A 35 17.47 -21.75 -27.76
N VAL A 36 17.06 -21.27 -26.59
CA VAL A 36 17.87 -21.37 -25.35
C VAL A 36 17.57 -22.65 -24.54
N TYR A 37 17.13 -23.70 -25.22
CA TYR A 37 17.10 -25.05 -24.67
C TYR A 37 17.94 -25.94 -25.57
N THR A 38 18.93 -26.64 -24.98
CA THR A 38 19.58 -27.89 -25.44
C THR A 38 21.11 -27.81 -25.71
N GLN A 39 21.88 -28.23 -24.68
CA GLN A 39 23.11 -29.07 -24.71
C GLN A 39 24.49 -28.46 -24.99
N VAL A 40 25.33 -28.44 -23.94
CA VAL A 40 26.68 -29.03 -24.03
C VAL A 40 27.03 -29.71 -22.70
N ALA A 41 26.87 -31.04 -22.67
CA ALA A 41 27.49 -31.91 -21.68
C ALA A 41 28.86 -32.36 -22.21
N LEU A 42 29.76 -32.71 -21.28
CA LEU A 42 31.09 -33.32 -21.42
C LEU A 42 32.29 -32.36 -21.49
N THR A 43 32.81 -31.98 -20.33
CA THR A 43 34.25 -31.75 -20.15
C THR A 43 34.77 -32.59 -18.98
N LEU A 44 35.63 -33.55 -19.34
CA LEU A 44 36.22 -34.58 -18.51
C LEU A 44 37.32 -34.04 -17.58
N SER A 45 37.59 -34.82 -16.54
CA SER A 45 38.39 -34.55 -15.34
C SER A 45 39.85 -34.11 -15.56
N ALA A 46 40.24 -33.03 -14.88
CA ALA A 46 41.60 -32.81 -14.40
C ALA A 46 41.55 -32.54 -12.90
N GLN A 47 41.92 -33.54 -12.07
CA GLN A 47 42.03 -33.37 -10.62
C GLN A 47 43.46 -32.90 -10.28
N PRO A 48 43.66 -31.69 -9.75
CA PRO A 48 44.94 -31.36 -9.11
C PRO A 48 45.04 -32.12 -7.77
N MET A 49 46.20 -32.73 -7.51
CA MET A 49 46.52 -33.36 -6.23
C MET A 49 46.44 -32.32 -5.10
N VAL A 50 45.52 -32.54 -4.16
CA VAL A 50 45.40 -31.73 -2.94
C VAL A 50 46.50 -32.18 -1.97
N VAL A 51 47.59 -31.42 -1.86
CA VAL A 51 48.52 -31.54 -0.74
C VAL A 51 47.84 -31.00 0.51
N THR A 52 47.56 -31.89 1.46
CA THR A 52 47.05 -31.53 2.79
C THR A 52 48.18 -30.92 3.63
N PRO A 53 48.15 -29.63 3.98
CA PRO A 53 49.06 -29.12 5.01
C PRO A 53 48.71 -29.80 6.35
N THR A 54 49.66 -30.56 6.89
CA THR A 54 49.59 -31.03 8.27
C THR A 54 49.85 -29.83 9.18
N PHE A 55 48.78 -29.17 9.61
CA PHE A 55 48.87 -28.14 10.63
C PHE A 55 49.25 -28.78 11.96
N ALA A 56 50.44 -28.45 12.46
CA ALA A 56 50.84 -28.74 13.83
C ALA A 56 49.84 -28.09 14.81
N PRO A 57 49.54 -28.72 15.96
CA PRO A 57 48.66 -28.11 16.95
C PRO A 57 49.32 -26.85 17.53
N THR A 58 48.83 -25.68 17.11
CA THR A 58 49.11 -24.41 17.77
C THR A 58 48.49 -24.46 19.16
N LEU A 59 49.30 -24.33 20.21
CA LEU A 59 48.80 -24.17 21.58
C LEU A 59 47.86 -22.96 21.62
N THR A 60 46.56 -23.23 21.73
CA THR A 60 45.55 -22.22 21.93
C THR A 60 45.73 -21.63 23.33
N LEU A 61 46.27 -20.41 23.40
CA LEU A 61 46.28 -19.62 24.62
C LEU A 61 44.82 -19.41 25.07
N ALA A 62 44.55 -19.67 26.35
CA ALA A 62 43.25 -19.47 26.96
C ALA A 62 42.76 -18.02 26.74
N PRO A 63 41.44 -17.80 26.55
CA PRO A 63 40.92 -16.46 26.35
C PRO A 63 41.15 -15.63 27.61
N THR A 64 41.96 -14.57 27.49
CA THR A 64 41.95 -13.48 28.46
C THR A 64 40.56 -12.85 28.41
N THR A 65 39.77 -13.03 29.48
CA THR A 65 38.48 -12.37 29.67
C THR A 65 38.68 -10.86 29.70
N THR A 66 38.57 -10.23 28.53
CA THR A 66 38.37 -8.79 28.43
C THR A 66 36.98 -8.49 29.00
N LEU A 67 36.93 -7.89 30.19
CA LEU A 67 35.70 -7.39 30.79
C LEU A 67 35.20 -6.21 29.93
N ILE A 68 34.30 -6.50 29.00
CA ILE A 68 33.57 -5.50 28.23
C ILE A 68 32.69 -4.73 29.24
N PRO A 69 32.71 -3.38 29.26
CA PRO A 69 31.81 -2.62 30.11
C PRO A 69 30.37 -3.00 29.75
N THR A 70 29.63 -3.47 30.75
CA THR A 70 28.22 -3.81 30.66
C THR A 70 27.46 -2.61 30.12
N ALA A 71 27.10 -2.64 28.85
CA ALA A 71 26.10 -1.73 28.31
C ALA A 71 24.84 -1.95 29.14
N LEU A 72 24.47 -0.92 29.91
CA LEU A 72 23.24 -0.86 30.68
C LEU A 72 22.09 -1.00 29.68
N ARG A 73 21.62 -2.22 29.45
CA ARG A 73 20.37 -2.43 28.73
C ARG A 73 19.29 -1.88 29.64
N THR A 74 18.83 -0.67 29.34
CA THR A 74 17.54 -0.18 29.79
C THR A 74 16.54 -1.22 29.34
N ALA A 75 16.06 -2.04 30.28
CA ALA A 75 14.95 -2.94 30.03
C ALA A 75 13.75 -2.07 29.70
N THR A 76 13.52 -1.79 28.42
CA THR A 76 12.23 -1.32 27.95
C THR A 76 11.26 -2.43 28.32
N SER A 77 10.49 -2.20 29.37
CA SER A 77 9.38 -3.06 29.77
C SER A 77 8.50 -3.23 28.54
N ALA A 78 8.51 -4.42 27.94
CA ALA A 78 7.46 -4.80 27.01
C ALA A 78 6.13 -4.64 27.77
N PRO A 79 5.11 -3.98 27.20
CA PRO A 79 3.82 -3.95 27.84
C PRO A 79 3.36 -5.41 27.96
N VAL A 80 3.23 -5.86 29.20
CA VAL A 80 2.57 -7.12 29.50
C VAL A 80 1.17 -7.03 28.88
N SER A 81 0.84 -7.98 28.01
CA SER A 81 -0.52 -8.16 27.50
C SER A 81 -1.44 -8.28 28.71
N SER A 82 -2.02 -7.15 29.08
CA SER A 82 -2.81 -7.00 30.28
C SER A 82 -4.18 -7.54 29.93
N SER A 83 -4.37 -8.85 30.11
CA SER A 83 -5.69 -9.44 30.25
C SER A 83 -6.30 -8.99 31.57
N SER A 84 -6.62 -7.69 31.70
CA SER A 84 -7.38 -7.20 32.84
C SER A 84 -8.85 -7.49 32.59
N GLY A 85 -9.26 -8.71 32.95
CA GLY A 85 -10.66 -8.99 33.27
C GLY A 85 -11.13 -8.00 34.33
N GLY A 86 -12.02 -7.09 33.93
CA GLY A 86 -12.45 -5.97 34.76
C GLY A 86 -13.09 -4.87 33.94
N GLY A 87 -14.09 -5.20 33.14
CA GLY A 87 -14.79 -4.22 32.30
C GLY A 87 -16.25 -4.52 32.02
N ALA A 88 -16.82 -5.57 32.62
CA ALA A 88 -18.23 -5.88 32.40
C ALA A 88 -19.10 -4.69 32.84
N VAL A 89 -20.04 -4.28 31.99
CA VAL A 89 -21.03 -3.24 32.29
C VAL A 89 -22.40 -3.80 31.99
N GLY A 90 -23.21 -4.02 33.02
CA GLY A 90 -24.48 -4.71 32.87
C GLY A 90 -24.27 -6.12 32.32
N CYS A 91 -24.86 -6.39 31.16
CA CYS A 91 -24.74 -7.66 30.43
C CYS A 91 -23.61 -7.67 29.38
N ASP A 92 -22.93 -6.54 29.17
CA ASP A 92 -21.90 -6.39 28.15
C ASP A 92 -20.52 -6.74 28.72
N ASN A 93 -19.80 -7.68 28.10
CA ASN A 93 -18.41 -7.97 28.41
C ASN A 93 -17.70 -8.62 27.23
N SER A 94 -16.41 -8.34 27.05
CA SER A 94 -15.59 -8.89 25.97
C SER A 94 -14.29 -9.48 26.48
N ASP A 95 -13.80 -10.49 25.75
CA ASP A 95 -12.44 -11.00 25.87
C ASP A 95 -11.70 -10.91 24.54
N TYR A 96 -10.42 -10.58 24.61
CA TYR A 96 -9.53 -10.57 23.45
C TYR A 96 -9.12 -12.00 23.09
N LEU A 97 -9.19 -12.33 21.79
CA LEU A 97 -8.73 -13.61 21.27
C LEU A 97 -7.36 -13.48 20.59
N SER A 98 -7.26 -12.57 19.60
CA SER A 98 -6.03 -12.39 18.82
C SER A 98 -6.01 -11.09 18.01
N ASP A 99 -4.82 -10.69 17.59
CA ASP A 99 -4.63 -9.76 16.48
C ASP A 99 -4.87 -10.51 15.16
N VAL A 100 -5.76 -9.98 14.32
CA VAL A 100 -6.03 -10.51 12.98
C VAL A 100 -5.10 -9.83 11.97
N THR A 101 -4.87 -8.53 12.12
CA THR A 101 -3.89 -7.77 11.35
C THR A 101 -2.96 -6.99 12.26
N ILE A 102 -1.80 -6.61 11.72
CA ILE A 102 -0.79 -5.79 12.41
C ILE A 102 -0.43 -6.38 13.78
N PRO A 103 0.32 -7.50 13.81
CA PRO A 103 0.87 -8.02 15.05
C PRO A 103 1.70 -6.96 15.79
N ASP A 104 1.86 -7.14 17.09
CA ASP A 104 2.63 -6.21 17.91
C ASP A 104 4.08 -6.02 17.41
N GLY A 105 4.51 -4.77 17.39
CA GLY A 105 5.85 -4.39 16.93
C GLY A 105 6.00 -4.34 15.41
N THR A 106 4.90 -4.45 14.65
CA THR A 106 4.93 -4.27 13.19
C THR A 106 5.55 -2.91 12.82
N VAL A 107 6.48 -2.93 11.86
CA VAL A 107 7.12 -1.71 11.35
C VAL A 107 6.25 -1.08 10.27
N ILE A 108 5.90 0.20 10.46
CA ILE A 108 5.07 0.97 9.53
C ILE A 108 5.81 2.23 9.06
N THR A 109 5.68 2.55 7.78
CA THR A 109 6.25 3.77 7.18
C THR A 109 5.59 5.03 7.78
N PRO A 110 6.34 6.10 8.09
CA PRO A 110 5.75 7.28 8.72
C PRO A 110 4.71 7.95 7.82
N GLY A 111 3.56 8.30 8.40
CA GLY A 111 2.42 8.92 7.70
C GLY A 111 1.54 7.98 6.88
N SER A 112 1.86 6.68 6.81
CA SER A 112 1.05 5.71 6.08
C SER A 112 -0.21 5.30 6.83
N THR A 113 -1.29 5.06 6.10
CA THR A 113 -2.52 4.47 6.64
C THR A 113 -2.41 2.95 6.71
N PHE A 114 -3.04 2.35 7.70
CA PHE A 114 -3.13 0.90 7.89
C PHE A 114 -4.40 0.53 8.65
N THR A 115 -4.87 -0.70 8.50
CA THR A 115 -6.05 -1.20 9.21
C THR A 115 -5.64 -2.21 10.27
N LYS A 116 -5.95 -1.91 11.54
CA LYS A 116 -5.80 -2.85 12.65
C LYS A 116 -7.12 -3.59 12.87
N THR A 117 -7.05 -4.91 12.94
CA THR A 117 -8.20 -5.77 13.18
C THR A 117 -7.92 -6.68 14.37
N TRP A 118 -8.85 -6.71 15.33
CA TRP A 118 -8.83 -7.62 16.47
C TRP A 118 -9.95 -8.64 16.35
N SER A 119 -9.71 -9.88 16.80
CA SER A 119 -10.75 -10.88 17.02
C SER A 119 -11.11 -10.89 18.50
N LEU A 120 -12.40 -10.71 18.80
CA LEU A 120 -12.93 -10.58 20.17
C LEU A 120 -14.07 -11.58 20.38
N GLN A 121 -14.19 -12.08 21.60
CA GLN A 121 -15.32 -12.91 22.03
C GLN A 121 -16.28 -12.11 22.90
N ASN A 122 -17.58 -12.27 22.64
CA ASN A 122 -18.63 -11.78 23.52
C ASN A 122 -18.81 -12.76 24.69
N THR A 123 -18.26 -12.40 25.85
CA THR A 123 -18.42 -13.17 27.10
C THR A 123 -19.53 -12.62 28.00
N GLY A 124 -20.27 -11.62 27.51
CA GLY A 124 -21.48 -11.10 28.10
C GLY A 124 -22.74 -11.89 27.69
N SER A 125 -23.88 -11.49 28.23
CA SER A 125 -25.19 -12.06 27.91
C SER A 125 -26.01 -11.24 26.91
N CYS A 126 -25.60 -10.00 26.63
CA CYS A 126 -26.22 -9.17 25.60
C CYS A 126 -25.57 -9.39 24.24
N GLU A 127 -26.39 -9.45 23.19
CA GLU A 127 -25.89 -9.42 21.81
C GLU A 127 -25.32 -8.04 21.49
N TRP A 128 -24.10 -8.02 20.94
CA TRP A 128 -23.54 -6.80 20.39
C TRP A 128 -24.14 -6.59 19.00
N THR A 129 -24.92 -5.54 18.84
CA THR A 129 -25.50 -5.18 17.54
C THR A 129 -24.59 -4.21 16.79
N THR A 130 -24.91 -3.88 15.54
CA THR A 130 -24.17 -2.87 14.75
C THR A 130 -24.26 -1.44 15.31
N SER A 131 -25.06 -1.21 16.35
CA SER A 131 -25.07 0.05 17.12
C SER A 131 -23.94 0.15 18.15
N TYR A 132 -23.25 -0.95 18.42
CA TYR A 132 -22.07 -0.99 19.28
C TYR A 132 -20.86 -0.50 18.48
N SER A 133 -19.84 0.01 19.17
CA SER A 133 -18.64 0.51 18.52
C SER A 133 -17.37 0.20 19.32
N ILE A 134 -16.22 0.38 18.70
CA ILE A 134 -14.93 0.49 19.38
C ILE A 134 -14.45 1.93 19.30
N ALA A 135 -13.96 2.46 20.42
CA ALA A 135 -13.48 3.82 20.52
C ALA A 135 -12.09 3.87 21.13
N PHE A 136 -11.35 4.92 20.79
CA PHE A 136 -10.06 5.20 21.41
C PHE A 136 -10.25 5.44 22.91
N TYR A 137 -9.38 4.82 23.71
CA TYR A 137 -9.43 4.87 25.17
C TYR A 137 -8.24 5.66 25.74
N SER A 138 -7.01 5.37 25.31
CA SER A 138 -5.79 6.06 25.79
C SER A 138 -4.55 5.76 24.93
N GLY A 139 -3.46 6.49 25.14
CA GLY A 139 -2.20 6.31 24.41
C GLY A 139 -2.15 7.12 23.11
N ASP A 140 -1.67 6.49 22.04
CA ASP A 140 -1.54 7.09 20.71
C ASP A 140 -2.75 6.74 19.83
N ALA A 141 -3.62 7.72 19.58
CA ALA A 141 -4.83 7.49 18.78
C ALA A 141 -4.54 7.19 17.30
N MET A 142 -3.38 7.62 16.78
CA MET A 142 -2.97 7.40 15.38
C MET A 142 -4.06 7.82 14.38
N SER A 143 -4.69 8.97 14.63
CA SER A 143 -5.82 9.51 13.84
C SER A 143 -7.05 8.59 13.74
N GLY A 144 -7.12 7.53 14.55
CA GLY A 144 -8.23 6.59 14.51
C GLY A 144 -9.52 7.21 15.04
N ALA A 145 -10.63 6.84 14.40
CA ALA A 145 -11.96 7.25 14.78
C ALA A 145 -12.73 6.11 15.45
N THR A 146 -13.78 6.46 16.21
CA THR A 146 -14.74 5.48 16.70
C THR A 146 -15.38 4.74 15.52
N THR A 147 -15.38 3.42 15.56
CA THR A 147 -15.87 2.57 14.46
C THR A 147 -16.95 1.63 14.97
N THR A 148 -18.12 1.62 14.31
CA THR A 148 -19.22 0.71 14.63
C THR A 148 -18.91 -0.71 14.20
N LEU A 149 -19.51 -1.70 14.87
CA LEU A 149 -19.42 -3.10 14.44
C LEU A 149 -20.05 -3.27 13.05
N SER A 150 -19.39 -4.03 12.18
CA SER A 150 -19.92 -4.36 10.85
C SER A 150 -21.00 -5.43 10.90
N GLU A 151 -20.93 -6.33 11.88
CA GLU A 151 -21.83 -7.46 12.07
C GLU A 151 -22.17 -7.62 13.55
N ALA A 152 -23.34 -8.21 13.83
CA ALA A 152 -23.74 -8.52 15.20
C ALA A 152 -22.96 -9.73 15.75
N VAL A 153 -22.69 -9.72 17.05
CA VAL A 153 -22.00 -10.81 17.76
C VAL A 153 -22.87 -11.28 18.92
N SER A 154 -23.49 -12.44 18.75
CA SER A 154 -24.30 -13.07 19.79
C SER A 154 -23.49 -13.43 21.03
N SER A 155 -24.15 -13.57 22.18
CA SER A 155 -23.52 -14.03 23.42
C SER A 155 -22.78 -15.36 23.21
N GLY A 156 -21.54 -15.45 23.72
CA GLY A 156 -20.63 -16.58 23.52
C GLY A 156 -19.95 -16.63 22.14
N GLY A 157 -20.45 -15.86 21.17
CA GLY A 157 -19.91 -15.76 19.82
C GLY A 157 -18.64 -14.92 19.73
N SER A 158 -17.99 -14.93 18.57
CA SER A 158 -16.78 -14.14 18.32
C SER A 158 -16.92 -13.36 17.01
N GLY A 159 -16.35 -12.16 16.98
CA GLY A 159 -16.38 -11.26 15.84
C GLY A 159 -15.05 -10.54 15.65
N SER A 160 -14.84 -10.02 14.44
CA SER A 160 -13.68 -9.17 14.14
C SER A 160 -14.10 -7.72 14.10
N ILE A 161 -13.26 -6.83 14.63
CA ILE A 161 -13.46 -5.39 14.56
C ILE A 161 -12.21 -4.70 14.04
N SER A 162 -12.40 -3.81 13.07
CA SER A 162 -11.33 -3.12 12.35
C SER A 162 -11.39 -1.63 12.59
N VAL A 163 -10.22 -1.00 12.75
CA VAL A 163 -10.06 0.45 12.83
C VAL A 163 -8.99 0.88 11.83
N GLU A 164 -9.31 1.88 11.00
CA GLU A 164 -8.34 2.55 10.13
C GLU A 164 -7.52 3.56 10.94
N LEU A 165 -6.20 3.48 10.80
CA LEU A 165 -5.22 4.24 11.56
C LEU A 165 -4.18 4.84 10.63
N THR A 166 -3.58 5.96 11.03
CA THR A 166 -2.46 6.61 10.36
C THR A 166 -1.24 6.63 11.26
N ALA A 167 -0.14 6.03 10.80
CA ALA A 167 1.11 6.03 11.51
C ALA A 167 1.63 7.47 11.71
N PRO A 168 2.12 7.83 12.92
CA PRO A 168 2.76 9.12 13.13
C PRO A 168 3.90 9.38 12.14
N THR A 169 4.19 10.65 11.85
CA THR A 169 5.28 11.03 10.93
C THR A 169 6.66 10.99 11.60
N THR A 170 6.70 10.91 12.93
CA THR A 170 7.94 10.85 13.70
C THR A 170 8.30 9.39 13.97
N THR A 171 9.56 9.03 13.74
CA THR A 171 10.07 7.68 14.07
C THR A 171 9.96 7.41 15.57
N GLY A 172 9.52 6.22 15.95
CA GLY A 172 9.31 5.85 17.35
C GLY A 172 8.46 4.61 17.54
N SER A 173 8.28 4.19 18.80
CA SER A 173 7.32 3.15 19.17
C SER A 173 6.03 3.83 19.65
N TYR A 174 4.90 3.34 19.18
CA TYR A 174 3.58 3.91 19.51
C TYR A 174 2.64 2.81 19.97
N ILE A 175 1.77 3.14 20.94
CA ILE A 175 0.75 2.22 21.44
C ILE A 175 -0.58 2.94 21.65
N GLY A 176 -1.61 2.48 20.95
CA GLY A 176 -2.98 2.98 21.10
C GLY A 176 -3.88 1.94 21.74
N TYR A 177 -4.61 2.33 22.79
CA TYR A 177 -5.58 1.49 23.48
C TYR A 177 -6.99 1.85 23.07
N TRP A 178 -7.81 0.83 22.85
CA TRP A 178 -9.15 0.89 22.28
C TRP A 178 -10.11 0.05 23.14
N ARG A 179 -11.35 0.49 23.25
CA ARG A 179 -12.35 -0.21 24.09
C ARG A 179 -13.72 -0.20 23.43
N LEU A 180 -14.46 -1.29 23.60
CA LEU A 180 -15.83 -1.39 23.10
C LEU A 180 -16.75 -0.44 23.87
N GLN A 181 -17.75 0.08 23.17
CA GLN A 181 -18.83 0.90 23.69
C GLN A 181 -20.17 0.31 23.25
N ASN A 182 -21.13 0.27 24.17
CA ASN A 182 -22.48 -0.17 23.86
C ASN A 182 -23.26 0.92 23.11
N ALA A 183 -24.51 0.63 22.73
CA ALA A 183 -25.36 1.55 21.98
C ALA A 183 -25.58 2.92 22.65
N SER A 184 -25.34 3.02 23.97
CA SER A 184 -25.43 4.27 24.74
C SER A 184 -24.09 5.00 24.88
N GLY A 185 -23.03 4.52 24.22
CA GLY A 185 -21.68 5.07 24.33
C GLY A 185 -20.92 4.68 25.61
N VAL A 186 -21.46 3.75 26.40
CA VAL A 186 -20.81 3.33 27.66
C VAL A 186 -19.76 2.28 27.36
N SER A 187 -18.52 2.51 27.80
CA SER A 187 -17.39 1.61 27.54
C SER A 187 -17.45 0.35 28.42
N PHE A 188 -17.16 -0.81 27.83
CA PHE A 188 -17.17 -2.11 28.53
C PHE A 188 -16.03 -3.03 28.05
N GLY A 189 -15.87 -4.17 28.72
CA GLY A 189 -14.85 -5.18 28.41
C GLY A 189 -13.41 -4.73 28.68
N GLY A 190 -12.45 -5.59 28.37
CA GLY A 190 -11.02 -5.22 28.40
C GLY A 190 -10.66 -4.25 27.28
N ALA A 191 -9.67 -3.38 27.52
CA ALA A 191 -9.08 -2.60 26.43
C ALA A 191 -8.20 -3.51 25.56
N VAL A 192 -8.27 -3.32 24.24
CA VAL A 192 -7.37 -3.93 23.26
C VAL A 192 -6.41 -2.87 22.74
N TYR A 193 -5.31 -3.26 22.12
CA TYR A 193 -4.30 -2.29 21.71
C TYR A 193 -3.69 -2.60 20.35
N VAL A 194 -3.07 -1.57 19.80
CA VAL A 194 -2.20 -1.65 18.62
C VAL A 194 -0.84 -1.12 19.03
N GLN A 195 0.21 -1.89 18.78
CA GLN A 195 1.59 -1.49 18.99
C GLN A 195 2.36 -1.55 17.67
N ILE A 196 2.89 -0.41 17.24
CA ILE A 196 3.69 -0.29 16.02
C ILE A 196 5.04 0.37 16.29
N VAL A 197 5.99 0.10 15.40
CA VAL A 197 7.24 0.86 15.29
C VAL A 197 7.18 1.66 14.00
N VAL A 198 7.22 2.98 14.10
CA VAL A 198 7.38 3.84 12.93
C VAL A 198 8.85 3.99 12.65
N SER A 199 9.30 3.60 11.46
CA SER A 199 10.67 3.81 11.00
C SER A 199 10.75 3.89 9.47
N GLY A 200 11.82 4.51 8.96
CA GLY A 200 12.00 4.76 7.53
C GLY A 200 11.83 6.25 7.16
N SER A 201 12.12 6.60 5.91
CA SER A 201 11.95 7.96 5.41
C SER A 201 10.64 8.06 4.64
N THR A 202 9.77 9.00 5.02
CA THR A 202 8.65 9.41 4.17
C THR A 202 9.22 10.06 2.92
N ALA A 203 8.85 9.58 1.73
CA ALA A 203 9.02 10.37 0.53
C ALA A 203 7.99 11.50 0.59
N THR A 204 8.42 12.69 1.03
CA THR A 204 7.60 13.89 0.96
C THR A 204 7.32 14.19 -0.50
N THR A 205 6.13 13.86 -1.00
CA THR A 205 5.63 14.41 -2.26
C THR A 205 5.30 15.88 -2.01
N THR A 206 6.32 16.73 -2.03
CA THR A 206 6.13 18.18 -2.14
C THR A 206 5.48 18.41 -3.49
N TYR A 207 4.15 18.55 -3.51
CA TYR A 207 3.47 19.21 -4.60
C TYR A 207 3.98 20.64 -4.62
N THR A 208 5.03 20.91 -5.40
CA THR A 208 5.36 22.26 -5.80
C THR A 208 4.14 22.79 -6.54
N PRO A 209 3.42 23.83 -6.05
CA PRO A 209 2.38 24.44 -6.87
C PRO A 209 3.06 24.94 -8.13
N THR A 210 2.73 24.33 -9.27
CA THR A 210 3.09 24.84 -10.59
C THR A 210 2.61 26.28 -10.64
N ALA A 211 3.56 27.23 -10.71
CA ALA A 211 3.24 28.63 -10.87
C ALA A 211 2.37 28.79 -12.12
N THR A 212 1.14 29.26 -11.92
CA THR A 212 0.28 29.80 -12.96
C THR A 212 1.00 30.98 -13.59
N SER A 213 1.72 30.73 -14.68
CA SER A 213 2.12 31.77 -15.62
C SER A 213 0.93 32.03 -16.53
N GLU A 214 0.17 33.05 -16.15
CA GLU A 214 -0.67 33.86 -17.01
C GLU A 214 0.23 34.51 -18.07
N ASP A 215 0.08 34.08 -19.32
CA ASP A 215 0.43 34.93 -20.47
C ASP A 215 -0.66 34.82 -21.53
N GLU A 216 -1.18 36.00 -21.82
CA GLU A 216 -2.29 36.34 -22.67
C GLU A 216 -1.87 36.28 -24.14
N ALA A 217 -2.53 35.46 -24.96
CA ALA A 217 -2.50 35.64 -26.41
C ALA A 217 -3.85 35.25 -27.04
N THR A 218 -4.68 36.27 -27.17
CA THR A 218 -5.87 36.33 -28.02
C THR A 218 -5.53 35.98 -29.47
N SER A 219 -6.22 35.00 -30.07
CA SER A 219 -6.52 35.02 -31.51
C SER A 219 -7.74 34.17 -31.87
N THR A 220 -8.80 34.86 -32.25
CA THR A 220 -10.01 34.36 -32.92
C THR A 220 -9.68 33.92 -34.35
N PRO A 221 -10.26 32.81 -34.82
CA PRO A 221 -11.04 32.95 -36.04
C PRO A 221 -12.42 32.29 -35.96
N THR A 222 -13.42 33.10 -36.29
CA THR A 222 -14.79 32.72 -36.63
C THR A 222 -14.81 31.78 -37.83
N SER A 223 -15.47 30.64 -37.73
CA SER A 223 -16.02 29.96 -38.91
C SER A 223 -17.38 29.34 -38.59
N THR A 224 -18.39 30.08 -39.02
CA THR A 224 -19.80 29.70 -39.17
C THR A 224 -19.93 28.70 -40.30
N THR A 225 -20.52 27.52 -40.05
CA THR A 225 -21.39 26.86 -41.03
C THR A 225 -22.36 25.90 -40.31
N GLU A 226 -23.63 26.31 -40.30
CA GLU A 226 -24.84 25.50 -40.01
C GLU A 226 -25.48 25.14 -41.37
N PRO A 227 -26.01 23.92 -41.58
CA PRO A 227 -27.45 23.70 -41.42
C PRO A 227 -27.86 22.37 -40.76
N SER A 228 -28.75 22.51 -39.78
CA SER A 228 -30.06 21.86 -39.65
C SER A 228 -30.30 20.51 -40.36
N SER A 229 -30.53 19.47 -39.56
CA SER A 229 -31.59 18.49 -39.84
C SER A 229 -31.99 17.72 -38.58
N THR A 230 -33.09 18.17 -37.97
CA THR A 230 -33.92 17.42 -37.01
C THR A 230 -34.84 16.48 -37.78
N PRO A 231 -34.97 15.21 -37.38
CA PRO A 231 -36.27 14.55 -37.45
C PRO A 231 -36.84 14.24 -36.05
N GLU A 232 -38.13 14.58 -35.92
CA GLU A 232 -39.08 14.34 -34.82
C GLU A 232 -39.27 12.84 -34.46
N PRO A 233 -39.93 12.54 -33.32
CA PRO A 233 -39.92 11.22 -32.69
C PRO A 233 -40.89 10.24 -33.37
N THR A 234 -40.46 8.99 -33.50
CA THR A 234 -41.32 7.89 -33.96
C THR A 234 -42.22 7.40 -32.82
N LYS A 235 -43.52 7.33 -33.12
CA LYS A 235 -44.60 6.93 -32.21
C LYS A 235 -44.55 5.43 -31.84
N THR A 236 -44.93 5.19 -30.58
CA THR A 236 -45.37 3.98 -29.87
C THR A 236 -46.07 2.89 -30.70
N PRO A 237 -45.76 1.61 -30.50
CA PRO A 237 -46.72 0.52 -30.64
C PRO A 237 -47.40 0.17 -29.30
N ALA A 238 -48.72 -0.01 -29.35
CA ALA A 238 -49.60 -0.36 -28.24
C ALA A 238 -49.38 -1.80 -27.72
N PRO A 239 -49.66 -2.10 -26.44
CA PRO A 239 -49.72 -3.47 -25.95
C PRO A 239 -51.00 -4.17 -26.48
N THR A 240 -50.80 -5.38 -27.02
CA THR A 240 -51.85 -6.30 -27.45
C THR A 240 -52.66 -6.81 -26.25
N GLU A 241 -53.96 -6.56 -26.23
CA GLU A 241 -54.88 -7.20 -25.29
C GLU A 241 -54.97 -8.71 -25.57
N THR A 242 -54.85 -9.50 -24.50
CA THR A 242 -55.06 -10.95 -24.51
C THR A 242 -56.54 -11.23 -24.23
N PRO A 243 -57.27 -11.96 -25.08
CA PRO A 243 -58.63 -12.37 -24.76
C PRO A 243 -58.61 -13.47 -23.68
N THR A 244 -59.31 -13.23 -22.58
CA THR A 244 -59.62 -14.26 -21.57
C THR A 244 -60.82 -15.08 -22.04
N PRO A 245 -60.77 -16.42 -22.02
CA PRO A 245 -61.91 -17.27 -22.31
C PRO A 245 -62.69 -17.63 -21.02
N GLY A 246 -64.03 -17.56 -21.10
CA GLY A 246 -64.94 -18.30 -20.21
C GLY A 246 -65.46 -17.53 -19.00
#